data_AF-A0A850L1Q1-F1
#
_entry.id   AF-A0A850L1Q1-F1
#
_cell.length_a   1.000
_cell.length_b   1.000
_cell.length_c   1.000
_cell.angle_alpha   90.00
_cell.angle_beta   90.00
_cell.angle_gamma   90.00
#
_symmetry.space_group_name_H-M   'P 1'
#
loop_
_entity.id
_entity.type
_entity.pdbx_description
1 polymer ?
#
loop_
_entity_poly.entity_id
_entity_poly.type
_entity_poly.pdbx_seq_one_letter_code
_entity_poly.pdbx_strand_id
1 'polypeptide(L)'
;MYFTLVMLLGLVFYYLALTMGNESFKPSNSKQGIRTPETLGDPEIWRKVNKRAAKYYKQIAYAYFIIAILTIALVRGVMAVFVFVAIIALMGVLLWRNGQLQDYAKQLHEEKEQEKQKDSAKLLGKDQDGQ
;
A
#
# COMPACT_ATOMS: atom_id res chain seq x y z
N MET A 1 24.21 -17.28 -2.30
CA MET A 1 23.06 -17.50 -1.40
C MET A 1 22.37 -16.19 -1.03
N TYR A 2 23.05 -15.22 -0.40
CA TYR A 2 22.42 -13.94 -0.01
C TYR A 2 21.86 -13.12 -1.17
N PHE A 3 22.64 -12.94 -2.25
CA PHE A 3 22.16 -12.27 -3.46
C PHE A 3 20.82 -12.83 -3.94
N THR A 4 20.76 -14.16 -4.11
CA THR A 4 19.58 -14.87 -4.61
C THR A 4 18.37 -14.66 -3.70
N LEU A 5 18.58 -14.71 -2.37
CA LEU A 5 17.50 -14.54 -1.39
C LEU A 5 16.96 -13.09 -1.38
N VAL A 6 17.84 -12.10 -1.39
CA VAL A 6 17.48 -10.68 -1.46
C VAL A 6 16.77 -10.35 -2.78
N MET A 7 17.24 -10.93 -3.89
CA MET A 7 16.62 -10.77 -5.21
C MET A 7 15.21 -11.36 -5.24
N LEU A 8 15.02 -12.56 -4.67
CA LEU A 8 13.69 -13.20 -4.56
C LEU A 8 12.73 -12.36 -3.73
N LEU A 9 13.17 -11.79 -2.60
CA LEU A 9 12.36 -10.88 -1.80
C LEU A 9 11.95 -9.64 -2.60
N GLY A 10 12.88 -9.04 -3.34
CA GLY A 10 12.57 -7.92 -4.25
C GLY A 10 11.52 -8.29 -5.30
N LEU A 11 11.62 -9.49 -5.90
CA LEU A 11 10.64 -9.99 -6.87
C LEU A 11 9.26 -10.20 -6.25
N VAL A 12 9.17 -10.72 -5.02
CA VAL A 12 7.89 -10.88 -4.30
C VAL A 12 7.24 -9.52 -4.09
N PHE A 13 7.97 -8.52 -3.61
CA PHE A 13 7.43 -7.16 -3.43
C PHE A 13 7.05 -6.49 -4.75
N TYR A 14 7.82 -6.74 -5.82
CA TYR A 14 7.51 -6.23 -7.15
C TYR A 14 6.22 -6.85 -7.69
N TYR A 15 6.05 -8.17 -7.54
CA TYR A 15 4.83 -8.88 -7.91
C TYR A 15 3.61 -8.33 -7.14
N LEU A 16 3.73 -8.16 -5.81
CA LEU A 16 2.68 -7.56 -5.00
C LEU A 16 2.32 -6.15 -5.49
N ALA A 17 3.31 -5.32 -5.83
CA ALA A 17 3.08 -3.99 -6.36
C ALA A 17 2.29 -4.01 -7.69
N LEU A 18 2.60 -4.93 -8.60
CA LEU A 18 1.88 -5.08 -9.86
C LEU A 18 0.43 -5.53 -9.63
N THR A 19 0.23 -6.53 -8.76
CA THR A 19 -1.11 -7.04 -8.47
C THR A 19 -2.03 -5.98 -7.85
N MET A 20 -1.53 -5.23 -6.86
CA MET A 20 -2.32 -4.19 -6.18
C MET A 20 -2.49 -2.91 -7.01
N GLY A 21 -1.60 -2.66 -7.98
CA GLY A 21 -1.68 -1.51 -8.88
C GLY A 21 -2.62 -1.71 -10.07
N ASN A 22 -3.07 -2.94 -10.31
CA ASN A 22 -3.97 -3.25 -11.43
C ASN A 22 -5.40 -2.78 -11.12
N GLU A 23 -5.99 -1.97 -12.00
CA GLU A 23 -7.32 -1.38 -11.81
C GLU A 23 -8.46 -2.41 -11.93
N SER A 24 -8.18 -3.57 -12.55
CA SER A 24 -9.12 -4.71 -12.64
C SER A 24 -9.16 -5.58 -11.39
N PHE A 25 -8.29 -5.30 -10.41
CA PHE A 25 -8.27 -5.97 -9.13
C PHE A 25 -9.61 -5.68 -8.43
N LYS A 26 -10.35 -6.73 -8.01
CA LYS A 26 -11.68 -6.58 -7.40
C LYS A 26 -11.63 -6.80 -5.89
N PRO A 27 -12.35 -5.99 -5.08
CA PRO A 27 -12.37 -6.14 -3.62
C PRO A 27 -12.96 -7.47 -3.15
N SER A 28 -13.95 -8.01 -3.87
CA SER A 28 -14.75 -9.15 -3.41
C SER A 28 -14.10 -10.53 -3.56
N ASN A 29 -13.15 -10.69 -4.50
CA ASN A 29 -12.55 -11.99 -4.83
C ASN A 29 -11.06 -12.10 -4.49
N SER A 30 -10.49 -11.07 -3.87
CA SER A 30 -9.07 -10.98 -3.64
C SER A 30 -8.70 -11.37 -2.20
N LYS A 31 -7.93 -12.45 -2.02
CA LYS A 31 -7.18 -12.72 -0.76
C LYS A 31 -6.01 -11.74 -0.56
N GLN A 32 -5.82 -10.80 -1.49
CA GLN A 32 -4.67 -9.91 -1.59
C GLN A 32 -5.13 -8.44 -1.43
N GLY A 33 -4.22 -7.58 -0.96
CA GLY A 33 -4.48 -6.15 -0.74
C GLY A 33 -4.75 -5.80 0.72
N ILE A 34 -4.86 -4.50 0.99
CA ILE A 34 -5.12 -3.97 2.33
C ILE A 34 -6.59 -4.17 2.66
N ARG A 35 -6.87 -4.90 3.73
CA ARG A 35 -8.23 -5.23 4.20
C ARG A 35 -8.47 -4.57 5.55
N THR A 36 -9.17 -3.45 5.51
CA THR A 36 -9.78 -2.78 6.67
C THR A 36 -11.30 -2.77 6.51
N PRO A 37 -12.07 -2.57 7.59
CA PRO A 37 -13.54 -2.47 7.50
C PRO A 37 -14.01 -1.48 6.42
N GLU A 38 -13.33 -0.34 6.30
CA GLU A 38 -13.64 0.74 5.35
C GLU A 38 -13.39 0.28 3.90
N THR A 39 -12.25 -0.35 3.63
CA THR A 39 -11.92 -0.88 2.29
C THR A 39 -12.78 -2.09 1.90
N LEU A 40 -13.35 -2.83 2.86
CA LEU A 40 -14.25 -3.93 2.56
C LEU A 40 -15.68 -3.45 2.27
N GLY A 41 -16.08 -2.33 2.87
CA GLY A 41 -17.38 -1.69 2.64
C GLY A 41 -17.47 -0.89 1.34
N ASP A 42 -16.34 -0.40 0.82
CA ASP A 42 -16.33 0.48 -0.35
C ASP A 42 -15.24 0.12 -1.39
N PRO A 43 -15.63 -0.37 -2.59
CA PRO A 43 -14.72 -0.68 -3.69
C PRO A 43 -13.83 0.50 -4.14
N GLU A 44 -14.33 1.73 -4.04
CA GLU A 44 -13.61 2.92 -4.47
C GLU A 44 -12.49 3.27 -3.48
N ILE A 45 -12.79 3.23 -2.18
CA ILE A 45 -11.80 3.42 -1.10
C ILE A 45 -10.73 2.33 -1.20
N TRP A 46 -11.16 1.08 -1.39
CA TRP A 46 -10.25 -0.04 -1.58
C TRP A 46 -9.27 0.19 -2.74
N ARG A 47 -9.74 0.68 -3.89
CA ARG A 47 -8.87 0.95 -5.06
C ARG A 47 -7.87 2.06 -4.76
N LYS A 48 -8.30 3.16 -4.12
CA LYS A 48 -7.41 4.28 -3.73
C LYS A 48 -6.32 3.81 -2.76
N VAL A 49 -6.68 3.04 -1.73
CA VAL A 49 -5.75 2.51 -0.74
C VAL A 49 -4.77 1.51 -1.38
N ASN A 50 -5.25 0.56 -2.18
CA ASN A 50 -4.37 -0.44 -2.81
C ASN A 50 -3.44 0.15 -3.87
N LYS A 51 -3.88 1.18 -4.62
CA LYS A 51 -3.00 1.92 -5.54
C LYS A 51 -1.86 2.63 -4.78
N ARG A 52 -2.15 3.17 -3.60
CA ARG A 52 -1.13 3.76 -2.72
C ARG A 52 -0.18 2.69 -2.15
N ALA A 53 -0.72 1.56 -1.71
CA ALA A 53 0.06 0.41 -1.25
C ALA A 53 0.99 -0.13 -2.35
N ALA A 54 0.50 -0.23 -3.59
CA ALA A 54 1.30 -0.64 -4.74
C ALA A 54 2.54 0.23 -4.95
N LYS A 55 2.40 1.56 -4.81
CA LYS A 55 3.54 2.50 -4.87
C LYS A 55 4.56 2.21 -3.76
N TYR A 56 4.09 1.90 -2.56
CA TYR A 56 4.97 1.57 -1.45
C TYR A 56 5.73 0.26 -1.65
N TYR A 57 5.05 -0.79 -2.10
CA TYR A 57 5.68 -2.07 -2.41
C TYR A 57 6.69 -1.95 -3.55
N LYS A 58 6.39 -1.14 -4.57
CA LYS A 58 7.32 -0.87 -5.68
C LYS A 58 8.62 -0.21 -5.20
N GLN A 59 8.53 0.77 -4.30
CA GLN A 59 9.72 1.41 -3.71
C GLN A 59 10.58 0.43 -2.90
N ILE A 60 9.93 -0.46 -2.15
CA ILE A 60 10.61 -1.48 -1.35
C ILE A 60 11.28 -2.52 -2.25
N ALA A 61 10.62 -2.94 -3.33
CA ALA A 61 11.20 -3.83 -4.32
C ALA A 61 12.50 -3.26 -4.92
N TYR A 62 12.50 -1.97 -5.27
CA TYR A 62 13.71 -1.31 -5.76
C TYR A 62 14.82 -1.26 -4.69
N ALA A 63 14.49 -1.01 -3.43
CA ALA A 63 15.47 -1.07 -2.35
C ALA A 63 16.12 -2.45 -2.25
N TYR A 64 15.32 -3.52 -2.33
CA TYR A 64 15.84 -4.90 -2.35
C TYR A 64 16.73 -5.18 -3.57
N PHE A 65 16.39 -4.69 -4.76
CA PHE A 65 17.25 -4.87 -5.94
C PHE A 65 18.58 -4.14 -5.80
N ILE A 66 18.59 -2.93 -5.25
CA ILE A 66 19.84 -2.19 -4.97
C ILE A 66 20.69 -2.95 -3.96
N ILE A 67 20.10 -3.42 -2.86
CA ILE A 67 20.80 -4.22 -1.85
C ILE A 67 21.36 -5.50 -2.48
N ALA A 68 20.60 -6.16 -3.35
CA ALA A 68 21.06 -7.35 -4.05
C ALA A 68 22.30 -7.04 -4.90
N ILE A 69 22.29 -5.99 -5.72
CA ILE A 69 23.46 -5.59 -6.51
C ILE A 69 24.67 -5.27 -5.60
N LEU A 70 24.47 -4.55 -4.50
CA LEU A 70 25.53 -4.25 -3.53
C LEU A 70 26.12 -5.52 -2.89
N THR A 71 25.31 -6.56 -2.71
CA THR A 71 25.79 -7.86 -2.19
C THR A 71 26.71 -8.61 -3.15
N ILE A 72 26.69 -8.27 -4.45
CA ILE A 72 27.66 -8.81 -5.43
C ILE A 72 29.01 -8.10 -5.31
N ALA A 73 29.01 -6.79 -5.05
CA ALA A 73 30.20 -5.94 -5.07
C ALA A 73 31.06 -5.99 -3.80
N LEU A 74 30.50 -6.39 -2.64
CA LEU A 74 31.15 -6.30 -1.33
C LEU A 74 31.50 -7.67 -0.72
N VAL A 75 32.65 -7.74 -0.03
CA VAL A 75 33.26 -8.98 0.51
C VAL A 75 32.36 -9.67 1.55
N ARG A 76 32.28 -11.01 1.43
CA ARG A 76 31.23 -11.90 1.96
C ARG A 76 30.95 -11.90 3.48
N GLY A 77 31.86 -11.44 4.33
CA GLY A 77 31.74 -11.60 5.80
C GLY A 77 30.93 -10.52 6.51
N VAL A 78 31.19 -9.24 6.24
CA VAL A 78 30.55 -8.10 6.94
C VAL A 78 29.14 -7.83 6.40
N MET A 79 28.84 -8.28 5.17
CA MET A 79 27.58 -8.04 4.49
C MET A 79 26.36 -8.70 5.13
N ALA A 80 26.52 -9.83 5.86
CA ALA A 80 25.39 -10.50 6.49
C ALA A 80 24.71 -9.61 7.54
N VAL A 81 25.49 -8.86 8.32
CA VAL A 81 24.97 -7.93 9.34
C VAL A 81 24.28 -6.74 8.68
N PHE A 82 24.87 -6.14 7.65
CA PHE A 82 24.24 -5.02 6.93
C PHE A 82 22.93 -5.42 6.25
N VAL A 83 22.89 -6.60 5.61
CA VAL A 83 21.66 -7.14 5.01
C VAL A 83 20.61 -7.38 6.08
N PHE A 84 20.98 -7.95 7.23
CA PHE A 84 20.07 -8.18 8.34
C PHE A 84 19.48 -6.87 8.90
N VAL A 85 20.32 -5.86 9.14
CA VAL A 85 19.89 -4.53 9.58
C VAL A 85 18.98 -3.86 8.55
N ALA A 86 19.32 -3.97 7.25
CA ALA A 86 18.49 -3.44 6.18
C ALA A 86 17.11 -4.12 6.11
N ILE A 87 17.04 -5.44 6.30
CA ILE A 87 15.78 -6.18 6.35
C ILE A 87 14.92 -5.71 7.54
N ILE A 88 15.51 -5.55 8.73
CA ILE A 88 14.80 -5.04 9.91
C ILE A 88 14.28 -3.62 9.66
N ALA A 89 15.11 -2.73 9.11
CA ALA A 89 14.71 -1.37 8.78
C ALA A 89 13.55 -1.35 7.78
N LEU A 90 13.62 -2.16 6.73
CA LEU A 90 12.55 -2.29 5.74
C LEU A 90 11.26 -2.88 6.36
N MET A 91 11.38 -3.82 7.30
CA MET A 91 10.23 -4.36 8.03
C MET A 91 9.58 -3.27 8.91
N GLY A 92 10.36 -2.44 9.59
CA GLY A 92 9.84 -1.27 10.32
C GLY A 92 9.10 -0.29 9.41
N VAL A 93 9.67 0.02 8.24
CA VAL A 93 9.01 0.87 7.24
C VAL A 93 7.71 0.25 6.72
N LEU A 94 7.66 -1.07 6.52
CA LEU A 94 6.44 -1.78 6.11
C LEU A 94 5.33 -1.67 7.15
N LEU A 95 5.65 -1.90 8.42
CA LEU A 95 4.67 -1.80 9.51
C LEU A 95 4.14 -0.37 9.65
N TRP A 96 5.04 0.62 9.57
CA TRP A 96 4.65 2.03 9.63
C TRP A 96 3.76 2.43 8.44
N ARG A 97 4.13 2.03 7.22
CA ARG A 97 3.31 2.28 6.02
C ARG A 97 1.97 1.56 6.05
N ASN A 98 1.91 0.37 6.65
CA ASN A 98 0.65 -0.34 6.85
C ASN A 98 -0.29 0.44 7.77
N GLY A 99 0.21 1.00 8.87
CA GLY A 99 -0.57 1.91 9.73
C GLY A 99 -1.09 3.13 8.96
N GLN A 100 -0.22 3.79 8.19
CA GLN A 100 -0.61 4.94 7.34
C GLN A 100 -1.70 4.58 6.31
N LEU A 101 -1.70 3.37 5.77
CA LEU A 101 -2.72 2.92 4.82
C LEU A 101 -4.08 2.70 5.51
N GLN A 102 -4.08 2.26 6.77
CA GLN A 102 -5.31 2.14 7.56
C GLN A 102 -5.88 3.51 7.92
N ASP A 103 -5.05 4.44 8.36
CA ASP A 103 -5.48 5.82 8.66
C ASP A 103 -6.01 6.51 7.41
N TYR A 104 -5.36 6.28 6.27
CA TYR A 104 -5.81 6.81 4.99
C TYR A 104 -7.17 6.23 4.56
N ALA A 105 -7.45 4.96 4.85
CA ALA A 105 -8.74 4.34 4.57
C ALA A 105 -9.86 4.98 5.41
N LYS A 106 -9.60 5.27 6.69
CA LYS A 106 -10.52 5.97 7.59
C LYS A 106 -10.83 7.38 7.11
N GLN A 107 -9.80 8.16 6.76
CA GLN A 107 -9.96 9.53 6.24
C GLN A 107 -10.82 9.56 4.98
N LEU A 108 -10.58 8.64 4.04
CA LEU A 108 -11.38 8.53 2.82
C LEU A 108 -12.85 8.21 3.10
N HIS A 109 -13.12 7.39 4.11
CA HIS A 109 -14.48 7.07 4.52
C HIS A 109 -15.19 8.27 5.15
N GLU A 110 -14.51 9.00 6.04
CA GLU A 110 -15.04 10.22 6.67
C GLU A 110 -15.31 11.33 5.64
N GLU A 111 -14.39 11.54 4.68
CA GLU A 111 -14.56 12.51 3.59
C GLU A 111 -15.80 12.19 2.76
N LYS A 112 -16.01 10.92 2.42
CA LYS A 112 -17.17 10.47 1.64
C LYS A 112 -18.49 10.63 2.39
N GLU A 113 -18.51 10.40 3.70
CA GLU A 113 -19.70 10.64 4.54
C GLU A 113 -20.01 12.14 4.69
N GLN A 114 -18.98 13.00 4.80
CA GLN A 114 -19.17 14.45 4.82
C GLN A 114 -19.70 14.99 3.49
N GLU A 115 -19.21 14.49 2.35
CA GLU A 115 -19.72 14.85 1.03
C GLU A 115 -21.20 14.49 0.90
N LYS A 116 -21.60 13.26 1.28
CA LYS A 116 -23.02 12.86 1.28
C LYS A 116 -23.89 13.76 2.16
N GLN A 117 -23.40 14.16 3.34
CA GLN A 117 -24.14 15.06 4.23
C GLN A 117 -24.29 16.46 3.63
N LYS A 118 -23.23 17.02 3.03
CA LYS A 118 -23.28 18.32 2.34
C LYS A 118 -24.22 18.29 1.14
N ASP A 119 -24.20 17.22 0.35
CA ASP A 119 -25.07 17.06 -0.80
C ASP A 119 -26.54 16.94 -0.36
N SER A 120 -26.81 16.19 0.71
CA SER A 120 -28.15 16.07 1.28
C SER A 120 -28.68 17.41 1.81
N ALA A 121 -27.83 18.18 2.51
CA ALA A 121 -28.19 19.52 2.99
C ALA A 121 -28.43 20.51 1.84
N LYS A 122 -27.67 20.41 0.75
CA LYS A 122 -27.83 21.25 -0.44
C LYS A 122 -29.11 20.93 -1.22
N LEU A 123 -29.50 19.65 -1.27
CA LEU A 123 -30.76 19.22 -1.87
C LEU A 123 -31.95 19.73 -1.04
N LEU A 124 -31.91 19.57 0.28
CA LEU A 124 -32.97 20.04 1.19
C LEU A 124 -33.13 21.57 1.19
N GLY A 125 -32.04 22.33 1.06
CA GLY A 125 -32.11 23.80 0.95
C GLY A 125 -32.68 24.30 -0.39
N LYS A 126 -32.42 23.59 -1.49
CA LYS A 126 -32.96 23.94 -2.82
C LYS A 126 -34.47 23.76 -2.92
N ASP A 127 -35.04 22.81 -2.18
CA ASP A 127 -36.48 22.58 -2.18
C ASP A 127 -37.25 23.67 -1.40
N GLN A 128 -36.59 24.44 -0.54
CA GLN A 128 -37.19 25.56 0.21
C GLN A 128 -37.18 26.89 -0.56
N ASP A 129 -36.23 27.11 -1.47
CA ASP A 129 -36.13 28.34 -2.28
C ASP A 129 -36.99 28.31 -3.56
N GLY A 130 -37.67 27.19 -3.82
CA GLY A 130 -38.49 26.94 -5.03
C GLY A 130 -40.00 27.02 -4.83
N GLN A 131 -40.48 27.42 -3.64
CA GLN A 131 -41.89 27.73 -3.33
C GLN A 131 -42.07 29.22 -3.09
#